data_AF-A0A0K2RTJ6-F1
#
_entry.id   AF-A0A0K2RTJ6-F1
#
_cell.length_a   1.000
_cell.length_b   1.000
_cell.length_c   1.000
_cell.angle_alpha   90.00
_cell.angle_beta   90.00
_cell.angle_gamma   90.00
#
_symmetry.space_group_name_H-M   'P 1'
#
loop_
_entity.id
_entity.type
_entity.pdbx_description
1 polymer ?
#
loop_
_entity_poly.entity_id
_entity_poly.type
_entity_poly.pdbx_seq_one_letter_code
_entity_poly.pdbx_strand_id
1 'polypeptide(L)'
;MEAFTLWSDGSDIPVFAWQLTDGYTERWNLHHLSERLRMNGWLVPAYPMPEGLSEITVQRIVVRNGFTRDLASSFLADLKKEVAYLDGLTAPMPAGGQTQAFHH
;
A
#
# COMPACT_ATOMS: atom_id res chain seq x y z
N MET A 1 -7.98 10.03 -2.18
CA MET A 1 -8.74 8.78 -1.87
C MET A 1 -8.84 8.74 -0.36
N GLU A 2 -10.01 8.56 0.21
CA GLU A 2 -10.22 8.66 1.67
C GLU A 2 -9.47 7.58 2.47
N ALA A 3 -9.13 6.46 1.80
CA ALA A 3 -8.42 5.33 2.39
C ALA A 3 -7.02 5.63 2.94
N PHE A 4 -6.32 6.66 2.45
CA PHE A 4 -4.88 6.81 2.71
C PHE A 4 -4.49 8.17 3.27
N THR A 5 -3.62 8.13 4.29
CA THR A 5 -2.88 9.29 4.80
C THR A 5 -1.45 9.22 4.25
N LEU A 6 -1.00 10.31 3.61
CA LEU A 6 0.32 10.39 3.00
C LEU A 6 1.36 10.81 4.04
N TRP A 7 2.47 10.06 4.10
CA TRP A 7 3.61 10.33 4.97
C TRP A 7 4.75 11.04 4.24
N SER A 8 4.96 10.71 2.96
CA SER A 8 5.88 11.42 2.09
C SER A 8 5.25 11.58 0.72
N ASP A 9 5.38 12.79 0.16
CA ASP A 9 4.78 13.18 -1.13
C ASP A 9 5.79 13.25 -2.27
N GLY A 10 7.02 12.76 -2.03
CA GLY A 10 8.06 12.71 -3.03
C GLY A 10 8.80 14.04 -3.25
N SER A 11 8.57 15.07 -2.43
CA SER A 11 9.22 16.39 -2.57
C SER A 11 10.73 16.38 -2.31
N ASP A 12 11.20 15.55 -1.37
CA ASP A 12 12.62 15.45 -1.01
C ASP A 12 13.38 14.33 -1.75
N ILE A 13 12.77 13.15 -1.80
CA ILE A 13 13.24 11.97 -2.53
C ILE A 13 12.06 11.39 -3.29
N PRO A 14 12.23 10.72 -4.44
CA PRO A 14 11.10 10.27 -5.27
C PRO A 14 10.45 9.01 -4.68
N VAL A 15 9.99 9.10 -3.43
CA VAL A 15 9.37 8.04 -2.66
C VAL A 15 8.06 8.56 -2.11
N PHE A 16 6.98 7.83 -2.40
CA PHE A 16 5.68 8.05 -1.78
C PHE A 16 5.46 6.95 -0.76
N ALA A 17 5.16 7.35 0.48
CA ALA A 17 4.78 6.44 1.55
C ALA A 17 3.42 6.84 2.09
N TRP A 18 2.55 5.87 2.35
CA TRP A 18 1.22 6.09 2.90
C TRP A 18 0.86 5.02 3.92
N GLN A 19 -0.05 5.37 4.82
CA GLN A 19 -0.73 4.42 5.70
C GLN A 19 -2.22 4.36 5.34
N LEU A 20 -2.94 3.40 5.93
CA LEU A 20 -4.40 3.51 5.99
C LEU A 20 -4.80 4.65 6.93
N THR A 21 -5.81 5.43 6.53
CA THR A 21 -6.43 6.42 7.39
C THR A 21 -6.99 5.73 8.64
N ASP A 22 -6.77 6.33 9.81
CA ASP A 22 -7.23 5.76 11.08
C ASP A 22 -8.76 5.55 11.05
N GLY A 23 -9.19 4.34 11.43
CA GLY A 23 -10.61 3.97 11.43
C GLY A 23 -11.23 3.74 10.05
N TYR A 24 -10.44 3.73 8.96
CA TYR A 24 -10.99 3.55 7.61
C TYR A 24 -11.74 2.21 7.44
N THR A 25 -11.16 1.12 7.92
CA THR A 25 -11.74 -0.22 7.80
C THR A 25 -11.06 -1.19 8.76
N GLU A 26 -11.81 -2.19 9.23
CA GLU A 26 -11.28 -3.35 9.96
C GLU A 26 -11.21 -4.60 9.05
N ARG A 27 -11.63 -4.48 7.78
CA ARG A 27 -11.78 -5.62 6.87
C ARG A 27 -10.48 -6.02 6.18
N TRP A 28 -9.56 -5.09 6.01
CA TRP A 28 -8.29 -5.33 5.32
C TRP A 28 -7.20 -4.38 5.81
N ASN A 29 -5.94 -4.67 5.48
CA ASN A 29 -4.78 -3.87 5.87
C ASN A 29 -3.81 -3.73 4.68
N LEU A 30 -2.75 -2.94 4.81
CA LEU A 30 -1.80 -2.70 3.72
C LEU A 30 -1.05 -3.95 3.23
N HIS A 31 -0.91 -4.99 4.06
CA HIS A 31 -0.38 -6.27 3.61
C HIS A 31 -1.34 -6.95 2.63
N HIS A 32 -2.65 -6.97 2.92
CA HIS A 32 -3.65 -7.47 1.97
C HIS A 32 -3.60 -6.70 0.65
N LEU A 33 -3.51 -5.37 0.70
CA LEU A 33 -3.37 -4.55 -0.52
C LEU A 33 -2.09 -4.87 -1.30
N SER A 34 -0.96 -5.07 -0.61
CA SER A 34 0.31 -5.49 -1.23
C SER A 34 0.12 -6.79 -2.02
N GLU A 35 -0.55 -7.78 -1.43
CA GLU A 35 -0.82 -9.06 -2.06
C GLU A 35 -1.73 -8.93 -3.30
N ARG A 36 -2.76 -8.09 -3.22
CA ARG A 36 -3.64 -7.79 -4.36
C ARG A 36 -2.89 -7.07 -5.50
N LEU A 37 -2.03 -6.11 -5.16
CA LEU A 37 -1.19 -5.42 -6.14
C LEU A 37 -0.18 -6.37 -6.79
N ARG A 38 0.37 -7.31 -6.02
CA ARG A 38 1.28 -8.35 -6.52
C ARG A 38 0.64 -9.26 -7.57
N MET A 39 -0.67 -9.53 -7.45
CA MET A 39 -1.42 -10.27 -8.48
C MET A 39 -1.50 -9.52 -9.82
N ASN A 40 -1.39 -8.19 -9.81
CA ASN A 40 -1.31 -7.35 -11.01
C ASN A 40 0.15 -7.03 -11.42
N GLY A 41 1.14 -7.69 -10.81
CA GLY A 41 2.56 -7.54 -11.13
C GLY A 41 3.27 -6.39 -10.40
N TRP A 42 2.58 -5.68 -9.49
CA TRP A 42 3.16 -4.58 -8.72
C TRP A 42 3.78 -5.09 -7.42
N LEU A 43 5.06 -4.81 -7.21
CA LEU A 43 5.75 -5.10 -5.95
C LEU A 43 5.78 -3.85 -5.08
N VAL A 44 4.77 -3.69 -4.21
CA VAL A 44 4.63 -2.55 -3.30
C VAL A 44 4.68 -3.04 -1.86
N PRO A 45 5.85 -2.98 -1.18
CA PRO A 45 6.01 -3.55 0.14
C PRO A 45 5.17 -2.80 1.19
N ALA A 46 4.54 -3.57 2.07
CA ALA A 46 3.89 -3.09 3.29
C ALA A 46 4.70 -3.54 4.52
N TYR A 47 4.94 -2.64 5.47
CA TYR A 47 5.76 -2.93 6.65
C TYR A 47 5.46 -2.02 7.84
N PRO A 48 5.69 -2.50 9.08
CA PRO A 48 5.57 -1.67 10.27
C PRO A 48 6.69 -0.62 10.32
N MET A 49 6.36 0.59 10.78
CA MET A 49 7.34 1.63 11.02
C MET A 49 8.33 1.21 12.13
N PRO A 50 9.59 1.67 12.07
CA PRO A 50 10.61 1.35 13.06
C PRO A 50 10.29 1.90 14.47
N GLU A 51 11.15 1.57 15.44
CA GLU A 51 10.92 1.71 16.89
C GLU A 51 10.19 3.00 17.31
N GLY A 52 9.20 2.84 18.19
CA GLY A 52 8.34 3.91 18.70
C GLY A 52 7.00 4.08 17.97
N LEU A 53 6.84 3.47 16.78
CA LEU A 53 5.61 3.53 15.97
C LEU A 53 5.23 2.18 15.32
N SER A 54 5.53 1.06 15.96
CA SER A 54 5.33 -0.30 15.39
C SER A 54 3.90 -0.63 14.98
N GLU A 55 2.91 0.05 15.59
CA GLU A 55 1.49 -0.11 15.26
C GLU A 55 1.12 0.49 13.89
N ILE A 56 2.00 1.35 13.34
CA ILE A 56 1.79 2.02 12.07
C ILE A 56 2.40 1.17 10.96
N THR A 57 1.55 0.59 10.12
CA THR A 57 2.00 -0.04 8.87
C THR A 57 1.95 0.97 7.74
N VAL A 58 3.02 1.03 6.95
CA VAL A 58 3.10 1.86 5.74
C VAL A 58 3.30 0.99 4.50
N GLN A 59 2.80 1.48 3.37
CA GLN A 59 3.23 1.05 2.05
C GLN A 59 4.11 2.13 1.43
N ARG A 60 5.12 1.73 0.66
CA ARG A 60 5.96 2.68 -0.09
C ARG A 60 6.13 2.28 -1.55
N ILE A 61 6.19 3.28 -2.42
CA ILE A 61 6.65 3.13 -3.80
C ILE A 61 7.81 4.08 -4.06
N VAL A 62 8.85 3.55 -4.72
CA VAL A 62 9.99 4.34 -5.19
C VAL A 62 9.80 4.62 -6.68
N VAL A 63 9.69 5.90 -7.03
CA VAL A 63 9.64 6.37 -8.41
C VAL A 63 11.07 6.51 -8.91
N ARG A 64 11.44 5.74 -9.92
CA ARG A 64 12.78 5.71 -10.51
C ARG A 64 12.73 6.01 -12.00
N ASN A 65 13.89 6.26 -12.60
CA ASN A 65 14.00 6.38 -14.05
C ASN A 65 13.38 5.16 -14.74
N GLY A 66 12.46 5.41 -15.67
CA GLY A 66 11.64 4.39 -16.33
C GLY A 66 10.23 4.21 -15.75
N PHE A 67 9.91 4.82 -14.60
CA PHE A 67 8.52 4.92 -14.12
C PHE A 67 7.79 6.04 -14.85
N THR A 68 7.29 5.74 -16.05
CA THR A 68 6.65 6.71 -16.94
C THR A 68 5.27 7.14 -16.41
N ARG A 69 4.73 8.22 -16.98
CA ARG A 69 3.36 8.67 -16.68
C ARG A 69 2.29 7.62 -16.99
N ASP A 70 2.51 6.82 -18.03
CA ASP A 70 1.61 5.73 -18.40
C ASP A 70 1.69 4.61 -17.35
N LEU A 71 2.89 4.25 -16.89
CA LEU A 71 3.07 3.27 -15.82
C LEU A 71 2.46 3.75 -14.51
N ALA A 72 2.60 5.04 -14.17
CA ALA A 72 1.94 5.67 -13.04
C ALA A 72 0.42 5.61 -13.16
N SER A 73 -0.13 5.84 -14.35
CA SER A 73 -1.57 5.78 -14.61
C SER A 73 -2.11 4.36 -14.48
N SER A 74 -1.40 3.37 -15.02
CA SER A 74 -1.72 1.94 -14.84
C SER A 74 -1.66 1.53 -13.38
N PHE A 75 -0.62 1.94 -12.64
CA PHE A 75 -0.51 1.67 -11.21
C PHE A 75 -1.70 2.24 -10.42
N LEU A 76 -2.06 3.50 -10.66
CA LEU A 76 -3.17 4.15 -9.98
C LEU A 76 -4.53 3.50 -10.33
N ALA A 77 -4.69 2.99 -11.55
CA ALA A 77 -5.88 2.25 -11.94
C ALA A 77 -6.00 0.92 -11.17
N ASP A 78 -4.93 0.14 -11.11
CA ASP A 78 -4.89 -1.11 -10.35
C ASP A 78 -5.05 -0.87 -8.85
N LEU A 79 -4.39 0.15 -8.29
CA LEU A 79 -4.55 0.55 -6.90
C LEU A 79 -6.01 0.82 -6.55
N LYS A 80 -6.71 1.63 -7.35
CA LYS A 80 -8.13 1.94 -7.12
C LYS A 80 -9.02 0.71 -7.24
N LYS A 81 -8.76 -0.13 -8.24
CA LYS A 81 -9.49 -1.39 -8.46
C LYS A 81 -9.35 -2.34 -7.27
N GLU A 82 -8.13 -2.52 -6.77
CA GLU A 82 -7.88 -3.44 -5.66
C GLU A 82 -8.40 -2.89 -4.32
N VAL A 83 -8.33 -1.57 -4.10
CA VAL A 83 -9.00 -0.92 -2.96
C VAL A 83 -10.52 -1.14 -3.03
N ALA A 84 -11.15 -0.90 -4.18
CA ALA A 84 -12.59 -1.12 -4.34
C ALA A 84 -12.99 -2.60 -4.14
N TYR A 85 -12.17 -3.55 -4.58
CA TYR A 85 -12.37 -4.97 -4.31
C TYR A 85 -12.34 -5.26 -2.79
N LEU A 86 -11.33 -4.76 -2.09
CA LEU A 86 -11.16 -4.97 -0.65
C LEU A 86 -12.27 -4.27 0.16
N ASP A 87 -12.73 -3.11 -0.28
CA ASP A 87 -13.86 -2.37 0.31
C ASP A 87 -15.21 -3.04 0.04
N GLY A 88 -15.29 -3.94 -0.95
CA GLY A 88 -16.48 -4.75 -1.24
C GLY A 88 -16.62 -6.00 -0.37
N LEU A 89 -15.62 -6.33 0.45
CA LEU A 89 -15.66 -7.53 1.30
C LEU A 89 -16.74 -7.43 2.38
N THR A 90 -17.49 -8.50 2.60
CA THR A 90 -18.53 -8.58 3.64
C THR A 90 -18.01 -9.10 4.98
N ALA A 91 -16.77 -9.58 5.03
CA ALA A 91 -16.09 -10.06 6.22
C ALA A 91 -14.60 -9.70 6.18
N PRO A 92 -13.91 -9.64 7.33
CA PRO A 92 -12.48 -9.38 7.37
C PRO A 92 -11.64 -10.44 6.64
N MET A 93 -10.57 -9.99 5.99
CA MET A 93 -9.54 -10.86 5.43
C MET A 93 -8.81 -11.62 6.56
N PRO A 94 -8.46 -12.90 6.36
CA PRO A 94 -7.67 -13.65 7.32
C PRO A 94 -6.29 -13.01 7.55
N ALA A 95 -5.89 -12.83 8.80
CA ALA A 95 -4.58 -12.27 9.15
C ALA A 95 -3.40 -13.25 8.92
N GLY A 96 -3.67 -14.52 8.63
CA GLY A 96 -2.64 -15.57 8.54
C GLY A 96 -1.80 -15.49 7.27
N GLY A 97 -0.47 -15.45 7.41
CA GLY A 97 0.49 -15.61 6.31
C GLY A 97 1.17 -14.33 5.80
N GLN A 98 1.02 -13.20 6.48
CA GLN A 98 1.66 -11.93 6.10
C GLN A 98 3.19 -12.04 6.28
N THR A 99 3.87 -12.51 5.24
CA THR A 99 5.33 -12.64 5.20
C THR A 99 5.94 -11.24 5.13
N GLN A 100 6.86 -10.90 6.04
CA GLN A 100 7.57 -9.62 5.99
C GLN A 100 8.28 -9.49 4.64
N ALA A 101 7.96 -8.43 3.89
CA ALA A 101 8.69 -8.10 2.67
C ALA A 101 10.11 -7.67 3.03
N PHE A 102 11.12 -8.12 2.28
CA PHE A 102 12.51 -7.77 2.57
C PHE A 102 12.75 -6.26 2.45
N HIS A 103 13.29 -5.66 3.52
CA HIS A 103 13.78 -4.28 3.52
C HIS A 103 15.27 -4.27 3.17
N HIS A 104 15.62 -3.54 2.10
CA HIS A 104 16.97 -3.09 1.80
C HIS A 104 17.10 -1.62 2.16
#